data_AF-P0DMX5-F1
#
_entry.id   AF-P0DMX5-F1
#
_cell.length_a   1.000
_cell.length_b   1.000
_cell.length_c   1.000
_cell.angle_alpha   90.00
_cell.angle_beta   90.00
_cell.angle_gamma   90.00
#
_symmetry.space_group_name_H-M   'P 1'
#
loop_
_entity.id
_entity.type
_entity.pdbx_description
1 polymer ?
#
loop_
_entity_poly.entity_id
_entity_poly.type
_entity_poly.pdbx_seq_one_letter_code
_entity_poly.pdbx_strand_id
1 'polypeptide(L)' 'SYQRFLFLVVVASLIATSLAIPKDLEKRGTTCYCGNTIGIYWFAKKTCPSGRGYTGSCGYFLGICCYPVD' A
#
# COMPACT_ATOMS: atom_id res chain seq x y z
N SER A 1 40.07 14.90 -7.48
CA SER A 1 38.76 15.13 -8.14
C SER A 1 37.64 14.93 -7.11
N TYR A 2 37.44 15.91 -6.22
CA TYR A 2 36.51 15.82 -5.07
C TYR A 2 35.04 15.78 -5.48
N GLN A 3 34.71 16.41 -6.61
CA GLN A 3 33.36 16.47 -7.16
C GLN A 3 32.81 15.08 -7.53
N ARG A 4 33.66 14.17 -8.01
CA ARG A 4 33.27 12.78 -8.30
C ARG A 4 32.94 11.99 -7.03
N PHE A 5 33.72 12.18 -5.97
CA PHE A 5 33.47 11.53 -4.68
C PHE A 5 32.16 12.01 -4.06
N LEU A 6 31.90 13.32 -4.07
CA LEU A 6 30.63 13.88 -3.59
C LEU A 6 29.42 13.30 -4.34
N PHE A 7 29.52 13.19 -5.67
CA PHE A 7 28.45 12.63 -6.49
C PHE A 7 28.16 11.16 -6.13
N LEU A 8 29.21 10.35 -5.95
CA LEU A 8 29.05 8.95 -5.54
C LEU A 8 28.41 8.82 -4.15
N VAL A 9 28.77 9.68 -3.20
CA VAL A 9 28.17 9.67 -1.85
C VAL A 9 26.68 10.02 -1.90
N VAL A 10 26.29 11.03 -2.70
CA VAL A 10 24.88 11.42 -2.88
C VAL A 10 24.07 10.29 -3.54
N VAL A 11 24.62 9.65 -4.58
CA VAL A 11 23.96 8.51 -5.23
C VAL A 11 23.82 7.33 -4.27
N ALA A 12 24.87 7.01 -3.51
CA ALA A 12 24.84 5.93 -2.53
C ALA A 12 23.81 6.18 -1.40
N SER A 13 23.69 7.42 -0.92
CA SER A 13 22.71 7.78 0.11
C SER A 13 21.27 7.78 -0.41
N LEU A 14 21.04 8.20 -1.66
CA LEU A 14 19.75 8.08 -2.35
C LEU A 14 19.32 6.62 -2.52
N ILE A 15 20.25 5.74 -2.90
CA ILE A 15 19.96 4.31 -3.03
C ILE A 15 19.66 3.70 -1.66
N ALA A 16 20.47 4.00 -0.65
CA ALA A 16 20.27 3.50 0.71
C ALA A 16 18.91 3.92 1.29
N THR A 17 18.51 5.18 1.09
CA THR A 17 17.18 5.67 1.50
C THR A 17 16.06 5.00 0.73
N SER A 18 16.20 4.77 -0.58
CA SER A 18 15.19 4.07 -1.38
C SER A 18 14.93 2.63 -0.93
N LEU A 19 15.97 1.94 -0.45
CA LEU A 19 15.88 0.58 0.07
C LEU A 19 15.34 0.54 1.51
N ALA A 20 15.59 1.59 2.29
CA ALA A 20 15.05 1.74 3.64
C ALA A 20 13.56 2.14 3.65
N ILE A 21 12.96 2.48 2.50
CA ILE A 21 11.51 2.66 2.41
C ILE A 21 10.85 1.29 2.62
N PRO A 22 10.15 1.08 3.76
CA PRO A 22 9.47 -0.17 4.00
C PRO A 22 8.44 -0.38 2.89
N LYS A 23 8.56 -1.48 2.16
CA LYS A 23 7.53 -1.92 1.20
C LYS A 23 6.22 -2.30 1.90
N ASP A 24 6.25 -2.38 3.24
CA ASP A 24 5.09 -2.60 4.11
C ASP A 24 4.20 -1.37 4.30
N LEU A 25 4.47 -0.26 3.59
CA LEU A 25 3.43 0.72 3.24
C LEU A 25 2.51 0.19 2.13
N GLU A 26 2.18 -1.11 2.13
CA GLU A 26 0.87 -1.53 1.64
C GLU A 26 -0.12 -0.93 2.64
N LYS A 27 -0.43 0.37 2.47
CA LYS A 27 -1.41 1.12 3.26
C LYS A 27 -2.54 0.14 3.51
N ARG A 28 -2.70 -0.30 4.77
CA ARG A 28 -3.91 -1.00 5.20
C ARG A 28 -5.02 -0.11 4.69
N GLY A 29 -5.72 -0.57 3.66
CA GLY A 29 -6.58 0.26 2.84
C GLY A 29 -7.49 1.11 3.73
N THR A 30 -7.92 2.28 3.27
CA THR A 30 -8.74 3.14 4.14
C THR A 30 -9.97 2.38 4.63
N THR A 31 -10.37 2.60 5.88
CA THR A 31 -11.60 1.99 6.39
C THR A 31 -12.77 2.41 5.48
N CYS A 32 -13.57 1.43 5.09
CA CYS A 32 -14.77 1.63 4.28
C CYS A 32 -15.94 0.85 4.90
N TYR A 33 -17.16 1.25 4.55
CA TYR A 33 -18.37 0.71 5.16
C TYR A 33 -19.28 0.11 4.08
N CYS A 34 -19.54 -1.19 4.23
CA CYS A 34 -20.49 -1.95 3.44
C CYS A 34 -21.79 -2.10 4.23
N GLY A 35 -22.62 -1.06 4.21
CA GLY A 35 -23.77 -0.96 5.11
C GLY A 35 -23.30 -0.89 6.56
N ASN A 36 -23.63 -1.91 7.35
CA ASN A 36 -23.20 -2.03 8.76
C ASN A 36 -21.90 -2.82 8.95
N THR A 37 -21.24 -3.23 7.85
CA THR A 37 -20.01 -4.03 7.90
C THR A 37 -18.79 -3.16 7.62
N ILE A 38 -17.77 -3.27 8.46
CA ILE A 38 -16.50 -2.54 8.30
C ILE A 38 -15.57 -3.36 7.40
N GLY A 39 -14.93 -2.69 6.44
CA GLY A 39 -13.97 -3.28 5.51
C GLY A 39 -12.75 -2.39 5.25
N ILE A 40 -11.86 -2.90 4.41
CA ILE A 40 -10.64 -2.25 3.93
C ILE A 40 -10.80 -1.87 2.47
N TYR A 41 -10.60 -0.59 2.14
CA TYR A 41 -10.67 -0.09 0.77
C TYR A 41 -9.36 -0.29 0.03
N TRP A 42 -9.44 -1.01 -1.07
CA TRP A 42 -8.35 -1.26 -1.99
C TRP A 42 -8.51 -0.40 -3.24
N PHE A 43 -7.63 0.60 -3.36
CA PHE A 43 -7.55 1.46 -4.55
C PHE A 43 -7.12 0.66 -5.78
N ALA A 44 -7.78 0.91 -6.91
CA ALA A 44 -7.52 0.30 -8.22
C ALA A 44 -7.54 -1.24 -8.24
N LYS A 45 -8.22 -1.87 -7.28
CA LYS A 45 -8.48 -3.31 -7.27
C LYS A 45 -9.94 -3.58 -7.62
N LYS A 46 -10.16 -4.63 -8.42
CA LYS A 46 -11.49 -5.16 -8.76
C LYS A 46 -11.88 -6.38 -7.94
N THR A 47 -10.90 -7.02 -7.30
CA THR A 47 -11.07 -8.22 -6.49
C THR A 47 -10.30 -8.06 -5.19
N CYS A 48 -10.85 -8.64 -4.13
CA CYS A 48 -10.20 -8.63 -2.83
C CYS A 48 -8.94 -9.47 -2.83
N PRO A 49 -7.84 -9.01 -2.20
CA PRO A 49 -6.65 -9.82 -2.01
C PRO A 49 -7.00 -11.14 -1.31
N SER A 50 -6.52 -12.25 -1.85
CA SER A 50 -6.62 -13.56 -1.20
C SER A 50 -5.68 -13.64 0.01
N GLY A 51 -6.03 -14.47 0.99
CA GLY A 51 -5.21 -14.71 2.20
C GLY A 51 -5.53 -13.82 3.42
N ARG A 52 -6.54 -12.95 3.32
CA ARG A 52 -6.96 -12.01 4.38
C ARG A 52 -8.37 -12.28 4.95
N GLY A 53 -8.88 -13.51 4.83
CA GLY A 53 -10.18 -13.88 5.42
C GLY A 53 -11.42 -13.13 4.92
N TYR A 54 -11.32 -12.32 3.85
CA TYR A 54 -12.47 -11.57 3.33
C TYR A 54 -13.62 -12.50 2.93
N THR A 55 -14.80 -12.25 3.50
CA THR A 55 -16.03 -12.99 3.22
C THR A 55 -16.87 -12.33 2.13
N GLY A 56 -16.66 -11.04 1.88
CA GLY A 56 -17.39 -10.29 0.87
C GLY A 56 -16.75 -8.97 0.50
N SER A 57 -17.39 -8.27 -0.44
CA SER A 57 -16.90 -7.01 -0.96
C SER A 57 -18.00 -6.08 -1.45
N CYS A 58 -17.75 -4.77 -1.44
CA CYS A 58 -18.58 -3.77 -2.11
C CYS A 58 -17.76 -2.97 -3.12
N GLY A 59 -18.36 -2.64 -4.26
CA GLY A 59 -17.78 -1.69 -5.20
C GLY A 59 -17.68 -0.31 -4.58
N TYR A 60 -16.52 0.34 -4.73
CA TYR A 60 -16.31 1.73 -4.32
C TYR A 60 -15.75 2.53 -5.51
N PHE A 61 -15.79 3.85 -5.41
CA PHE A 61 -15.20 4.70 -6.45
C PHE A 61 -13.70 4.36 -6.61
N LEU A 62 -13.31 4.01 -7.85
CA LEU A 62 -11.95 3.62 -8.23
C LEU A 62 -11.35 2.45 -7.42
N GLY A 63 -12.17 1.58 -6.82
CA GLY A 63 -11.65 0.46 -6.04
C GLY A 63 -12.72 -0.48 -5.50
N ILE A 64 -12.34 -1.23 -4.48
CA ILE A 64 -13.21 -2.23 -3.83
C ILE A 64 -13.03 -2.15 -2.32
N CYS A 65 -14.13 -2.26 -1.59
CA CYS A 65 -14.14 -2.41 -0.13
C CYS A 65 -14.27 -3.89 0.21
N CYS A 66 -13.31 -4.45 0.92
CA CYS A 66 -13.27 -5.88 1.28
C CYS A 66 -13.49 -6.06 2.77
N TYR A 67 -14.39 -6.95 3.17
CA TYR A 67 -14.78 -7.16 4.57
C TYR A 67 -14.83 -8.65 4.93
N PRO A 68 -14.73 -9.03 6.23
CA PRO A 68 -14.46 -8.16 7.39
C PRO A 68 -13.03 -7.61 7.38
N VAL A 69 -12.77 -6.60 8.20
CA VAL A 69 -11.38 -6.20 8.53
C VAL A 69 -10.80 -7.25 9.47
N ASP A 70 -9.67 -7.87 9.08
CA ASP A 70 -8.84 -8.67 9.99
C ASP A 70 -8.43 -7.89 11.24
#